data_AF-A0A2P9GZA4-F1
#
_entry.id   AF-A0A2P9GZA4-F1
#
_cell.length_a   1.000
_cell.length_b   1.000
_cell.length_c   1.000
_cell.angle_alpha   90.00
_cell.angle_beta   90.00
_cell.angle_gamma   90.00
#
_symmetry.space_group_name_H-M   'P 1'
#
loop_
_entity.id
_entity.type
_entity.pdbx_description
1 polymer ?
#
loop_
_entity_poly.entity_id
_entity_poly.type
_entity_poly.pdbx_seq_one_letter_code
_entity_poly.pdbx_strand_id
1 'polypeptide(L)'
;MQRHLKYVHDLVKGKPVHLRSPKWHKVEKAHLAKEPACQWCGAKVELDANGKPKKPGPKLQVHHIAPFHLAPALELDPANFITLCEEGGYLNCHLFHGHNGDWKSFNDKVREDCEEHAKDPERQILEAVRKQDPKLYEFLVKARIERKKHA
;
A
#
# COMPACT_ATOMS: atom_id res chain seq x y z
N MET A 1 -4.19 31.63 2.92
CA MET A 1 -5.63 31.96 2.93
C MET A 1 -6.56 30.81 2.47
N GLN A 2 -6.16 29.94 1.54
CA GLN A 2 -6.98 28.82 1.00
C GLN A 2 -7.29 27.66 1.97
N ARG A 3 -6.49 27.45 3.03
CA ARG A 3 -6.57 26.27 3.89
C ARG A 3 -7.83 26.22 4.77
N HIS A 4 -8.26 27.37 5.27
CA HIS A 4 -9.42 27.49 6.16
C HIS A 4 -10.75 27.30 5.41
N LEU A 5 -10.85 27.80 4.18
CA LEU A 5 -12.03 27.58 3.33
C LEU A 5 -12.20 26.10 2.95
N LYS A 6 -11.09 25.43 2.63
CA LYS A 6 -11.10 23.98 2.37
C LYS A 6 -11.52 23.18 3.61
N TYR A 7 -11.03 23.56 4.79
CA TYR A 7 -11.38 22.95 6.07
C TYR A 7 -12.89 23.02 6.35
N VAL A 8 -13.49 24.21 6.21
CA VAL A 8 -14.94 24.40 6.41
C VAL A 8 -15.75 23.60 5.38
N HIS A 9 -15.33 23.60 4.12
CA HIS A 9 -15.99 22.81 3.07
C HIS A 9 -15.91 21.29 3.33
N ASP A 10 -14.77 20.79 3.82
CA ASP A 10 -14.59 19.38 4.15
C ASP A 10 -15.41 18.97 5.40
N LEU A 11 -15.51 19.85 6.40
CA LEU A 11 -16.40 19.70 7.56
C LEU A 11 -17.88 19.59 7.16
N VAL A 12 -18.36 20.49 6.31
CA VAL A 12 -19.75 20.49 5.81
C VAL A 12 -20.06 19.20 5.04
N LYS A 13 -19.05 18.57 4.43
CA LYS A 13 -19.18 17.29 3.71
C LYS A 13 -19.00 16.05 4.60
N GLY A 14 -18.92 16.23 5.92
CA GLY A 14 -18.77 15.11 6.87
C GLY A 14 -17.41 14.41 6.79
N LYS A 15 -16.38 15.07 6.22
CA LYS A 15 -15.02 14.53 6.24
C LYS A 15 -14.39 14.72 7.62
N PRO A 16 -13.49 13.82 8.05
CA PRO A 16 -12.92 13.86 9.39
C PRO A 16 -12.27 15.22 9.71
N VAL A 17 -12.58 15.72 10.90
CA VAL A 17 -12.21 17.05 11.43
C VAL A 17 -10.69 17.22 11.57
N HIS A 18 -9.93 16.13 11.64
CA HIS A 18 -8.47 16.20 11.65
C HIS A 18 -7.92 16.25 10.23
N LEU A 19 -7.60 17.46 9.78
CA LEU A 19 -6.71 17.64 8.63
C LEU A 19 -5.39 16.92 8.92
N ARG A 20 -5.06 15.94 8.07
CA ARG A 20 -3.73 15.33 8.02
C ARG A 20 -2.66 16.43 8.03
N SER A 21 -1.57 16.19 8.73
CA SER A 21 -0.49 17.16 8.84
C SER A 21 0.02 17.57 7.45
N PRO A 22 0.30 18.88 7.21
CA PRO A 22 0.95 19.31 5.96
C PRO A 22 2.26 18.56 5.67
N LYS A 23 2.88 18.01 6.71
CA LYS A 23 4.15 17.30 6.64
C LYS A 23 4.00 15.88 6.08
N TRP A 24 2.78 15.35 5.95
CA TRP A 24 2.52 13.99 5.48
C TRP A 24 3.29 13.66 4.20
N HIS A 25 3.13 14.46 3.15
CA HIS A 25 3.79 14.23 1.86
C HIS A 25 5.33 14.12 1.97
N LYS A 26 5.95 14.90 2.86
CA LYS A 26 7.41 14.83 3.08
C LYS A 26 7.82 13.48 3.70
N VAL A 27 7.05 13.04 4.70
CA VAL A 27 7.31 11.79 5.43
C VAL A 27 7.01 10.57 4.56
N GLU A 28 5.89 10.60 3.83
CA GLU A 28 5.49 9.59 2.85
C GLU A 28 6.59 9.38 1.80
N LYS A 29 7.05 10.46 1.16
CA LYS A 29 8.14 10.39 0.17
C LYS A 29 9.43 9.82 0.78
N ALA A 30 9.76 10.23 2.00
CA ALA A 30 10.96 9.73 2.69
C ALA A 30 10.84 8.24 3.03
N HIS A 31 9.65 7.76 3.40
CA HIS A 31 9.39 6.35 3.67
C HIS A 31 9.47 5.52 2.38
N LEU A 32 8.78 5.92 1.31
CA LEU A 32 8.83 5.20 0.02
C LEU A 32 10.24 5.15 -0.60
N ALA A 33 11.10 6.13 -0.29
CA ALA A 33 12.50 6.08 -0.69
C ALA A 33 13.31 5.03 0.10
N LYS A 34 13.00 4.85 1.39
CA LYS A 34 13.64 3.85 2.26
C LYS A 34 13.10 2.44 2.03
N GLU A 35 11.81 2.33 1.72
CA GLU A 35 11.08 1.08 1.55
C GLU A 35 10.40 1.07 0.16
N PRO A 36 11.18 0.96 -0.95
CA PRO A 36 10.69 1.21 -2.32
C PRO A 36 9.92 0.05 -2.96
N ALA A 37 9.42 -0.87 -2.13
CA ALA A 37 8.74 -2.09 -2.57
C ALA A 37 7.58 -2.42 -1.63
N CYS A 38 6.53 -3.03 -2.18
CA CYS A 38 5.48 -3.63 -1.36
C CYS A 38 6.09 -4.72 -0.47
N GLN A 39 5.94 -4.58 0.85
CA GLN A 39 6.52 -5.54 1.80
C GLN A 39 5.88 -6.92 1.73
N TRP A 40 4.62 -7.01 1.27
CA TRP A 40 3.97 -8.28 1.01
C TRP A 40 4.51 -8.93 -0.28
N CYS A 41 4.13 -8.40 -1.45
CA CYS A 41 4.37 -9.07 -2.73
C CYS A 41 5.72 -8.70 -3.41
N GLY A 42 6.54 -7.85 -2.81
CA GLY A 42 7.84 -7.43 -3.36
C GLY A 42 7.75 -6.48 -4.56
N ALA A 43 6.55 -6.10 -5.00
CA ALA A 43 6.38 -5.27 -6.19
C ALA A 43 7.05 -3.89 -6.06
N LYS A 44 7.74 -3.47 -7.14
CA LYS A 44 8.43 -2.19 -7.26
C LYS A 44 7.87 -1.38 -8.42
N VAL A 45 7.85 -0.06 -8.28
CA VAL A 45 7.53 0.84 -9.38
C VAL A 45 8.68 0.80 -10.38
N GLU A 46 8.39 0.35 -11.60
CA GLU A 46 9.33 0.44 -12.72
C GLU A 46 9.19 1.78 -13.42
N LEU A 47 10.30 2.36 -13.87
CA LEU A 47 10.32 3.60 -14.63
C LEU A 47 10.55 3.31 -16.13
N ASP A 48 9.92 4.10 -17.00
CA ASP A 48 10.15 4.11 -18.45
C ASP A 48 11.45 4.88 -18.80
N ALA A 49 11.77 4.96 -20.09
CA ALA A 49 12.97 5.65 -20.58
C ALA A 49 13.00 7.15 -20.23
N ASN A 50 11.86 7.74 -19.85
CA ASN A 50 11.71 9.13 -19.45
C ASN A 50 11.61 9.30 -17.93
N GLY A 51 11.88 8.25 -17.15
CA GLY A 51 11.80 8.27 -15.69
C GLY A 51 10.37 8.30 -15.13
N LYS A 52 9.34 8.01 -15.94
CA LYS A 52 7.94 7.96 -15.49
C LYS A 52 7.55 6.52 -15.10
N PRO A 53 6.67 6.32 -14.12
CA PRO A 53 6.15 4.99 -13.81
C PRO A 53 5.56 4.30 -15.05
N LYS A 54 6.06 3.11 -15.40
CA LYS A 54 5.50 2.28 -16.45
C LYS A 54 4.05 1.92 -16.10
N LYS A 55 3.19 1.86 -17.13
CA LYS A 55 1.79 1.49 -16.98
C LYS A 55 1.44 0.30 -17.90
N PRO A 56 0.67 -0.69 -17.41
CA PRO A 56 0.24 -0.83 -16.01
C PRO A 56 1.43 -1.19 -15.11
N GLY A 57 1.39 -0.76 -13.85
CA GLY A 57 2.47 -0.98 -12.90
C GLY A 57 1.97 -0.82 -11.46
N PRO A 58 2.71 -1.34 -10.47
CA PRO A 58 2.26 -1.31 -9.09
C PRO A 58 2.16 0.13 -8.58
N LYS A 59 1.07 0.42 -7.86
CA LYS A 59 0.91 1.67 -7.11
C LYS A 59 1.25 1.40 -5.65
N LEU A 60 2.41 1.88 -5.21
CA LEU A 60 2.84 1.79 -3.82
C LEU A 60 2.23 2.92 -2.99
N GLN A 61 1.84 2.60 -1.77
CA GLN A 61 1.31 3.53 -0.77
C GLN A 61 1.97 3.27 0.58
N VAL A 62 2.05 4.31 1.40
CA VAL A 62 2.45 4.20 2.81
C VAL A 62 1.19 3.92 3.63
N HIS A 63 1.10 2.70 4.13
CA HIS A 63 0.05 2.26 5.05
C HIS A 63 0.44 2.60 6.48
N HIS A 64 -0.52 3.11 7.27
CA HIS A 64 -0.39 3.25 8.72
C HIS A 64 -0.73 1.92 9.38
N ILE A 65 0.20 1.34 10.14
CA ILE A 65 -0.03 0.11 10.92
C ILE A 65 -1.14 0.36 11.96
N ALA A 66 -0.97 1.39 12.79
CA ALA A 66 -2.02 1.95 13.62
C ALA A 66 -2.70 3.11 12.87
N PRO A 67 -4.00 3.02 12.55
CA PRO A 67 -4.65 3.97 11.65
C PRO A 67 -4.77 5.36 12.29
N PHE A 68 -4.62 6.39 11.46
CA PHE A 68 -4.60 7.80 11.88
C PHE A 68 -5.80 8.23 12.75
N HIS A 69 -6.99 7.71 12.46
CA HIS A 69 -8.20 8.10 13.20
C HIS A 69 -8.25 7.52 14.63
N LEU A 70 -7.51 6.44 14.91
CA LEU A 70 -7.37 5.86 16.25
C LEU A 70 -6.13 6.37 16.97
N ALA A 71 -5.03 6.60 16.23
CA ALA A 71 -3.75 7.02 16.78
C ALA A 71 -3.16 8.24 16.05
N PRO A 72 -3.79 9.43 16.14
CA PRO A 72 -3.33 10.62 15.41
C PRO A 72 -1.93 11.08 15.82
N ALA A 73 -1.50 10.77 17.06
CA ALA A 73 -0.14 11.04 17.53
C ALA A 73 0.93 10.29 16.73
N LEU A 74 0.59 9.16 16.10
CA LEU A 74 1.48 8.33 15.30
C LEU A 74 1.41 8.64 13.80
N GLU A 75 0.71 9.70 13.38
CA GLU A 75 0.49 10.03 11.96
C GLU A 75 1.80 10.14 11.17
N LEU A 76 2.80 10.75 11.79
CA LEU A 76 4.10 11.08 11.20
C LEU A 76 5.23 10.20 11.71
N ASP A 77 4.93 9.20 12.54
CA ASP A 77 5.94 8.31 13.11
C ASP A 77 6.36 7.27 12.07
N PRO A 78 7.63 7.27 11.60
CA PRO A 78 8.13 6.27 10.65
C PRO A 78 8.00 4.82 11.13
N ALA A 79 7.97 4.57 12.45
CA ALA A 79 7.78 3.23 13.00
C ALA A 79 6.35 2.71 12.77
N ASN A 80 5.38 3.60 12.54
CA ASN A 80 3.99 3.27 12.30
C ASN A 80 3.67 3.05 10.80
N PHE A 81 4.68 2.95 9.93
CA PHE A 81 4.47 2.83 8.49
C PHE A 81 4.91 1.48 7.95
N ILE A 82 4.29 1.09 6.84
CA ILE A 82 4.75 0.03 5.96
C ILE A 82 4.30 0.34 4.53
N THR A 83 5.07 -0.09 3.53
CA THR A 83 4.78 0.12 2.11
C THR A 83 4.03 -1.08 1.57
N LEU A 84 2.83 -0.85 1.03
CA LEU A 84 1.99 -1.86 0.41
C LEU A 84 1.50 -1.37 -0.96
N CYS A 85 1.19 -2.31 -1.87
CA CYS A 85 0.60 -1.96 -3.16
C CYS A 85 -0.93 -1.96 -3.10
N GLU A 86 -1.56 -0.95 -3.70
CA GLU A 86 -3.02 -0.89 -3.89
C GLU A 86 -3.46 -1.47 -5.24
N GLU A 87 -2.63 -1.31 -6.26
CA GLU A 87 -2.90 -1.77 -7.63
C GLU A 87 -1.62 -2.27 -8.27
N GLY A 88 -1.74 -3.02 -9.38
CA GLY A 88 -0.62 -3.44 -10.23
C GLY A 88 0.44 -4.33 -9.55
N GLY A 89 0.18 -4.78 -8.33
CA GLY A 89 0.90 -5.85 -7.64
C GLY A 89 0.11 -7.15 -7.65
N TYR A 90 0.13 -7.90 -6.55
CA TYR A 90 -0.52 -9.21 -6.48
C TYR A 90 -2.05 -9.17 -6.37
N LEU A 91 -2.64 -8.40 -5.44
CA LEU A 91 -4.10 -8.47 -5.20
C LEU A 91 -4.73 -7.18 -4.62
N ASN A 92 -4.00 -6.07 -4.55
CA ASN A 92 -4.20 -4.99 -3.55
C ASN A 92 -3.76 -5.43 -2.14
N CYS A 93 -2.45 -5.58 -1.95
CA CYS A 93 -1.89 -5.99 -0.66
C CYS A 93 -2.22 -5.00 0.47
N HIS A 94 -2.43 -3.72 0.15
CA HIS A 94 -2.85 -2.72 1.13
C HIS A 94 -4.19 -3.10 1.77
N LEU A 95 -5.21 -3.38 0.93
CA LEU A 95 -6.52 -3.82 1.40
C LEU A 95 -6.43 -5.19 2.11
N PHE A 96 -5.85 -6.19 1.45
CA PHE A 96 -5.94 -7.56 1.96
C PHE A 96 -5.09 -7.83 3.19
N HIS A 97 -3.94 -7.16 3.33
CA HIS A 97 -2.99 -7.43 4.42
C HIS A 97 -2.86 -6.28 5.42
N GLY A 98 -2.99 -5.02 4.97
CA GLY A 98 -3.04 -3.88 5.88
C GLY A 98 -4.42 -3.67 6.52
N HIS A 99 -5.49 -4.00 5.78
CA HIS A 99 -6.87 -3.80 6.20
C HIS A 99 -7.68 -5.10 6.32
N ASN A 100 -7.04 -6.27 6.32
CA ASN A 100 -7.74 -7.57 6.45
C ASN A 100 -8.90 -7.80 5.45
N GLY A 101 -8.86 -7.15 4.28
CA GLY A 101 -9.92 -7.22 3.28
C GLY A 101 -11.08 -6.24 3.46
N ASP A 102 -11.11 -5.45 4.54
CA ASP A 102 -12.12 -4.43 4.81
C ASP A 102 -11.46 -3.10 5.23
N TRP A 103 -11.67 -2.03 4.48
CA TRP A 103 -11.13 -0.69 4.79
C TRP A 103 -11.51 -0.15 6.18
N LYS A 104 -12.53 -0.73 6.84
CA LYS A 104 -12.91 -0.40 8.22
C LYS A 104 -12.09 -1.17 9.27
N SER A 105 -11.35 -2.19 8.87
CA SER A 105 -10.46 -2.99 9.70
C SER A 105 -9.00 -2.54 9.53
N PHE A 106 -8.11 -3.02 10.41
CA PHE A 106 -6.66 -2.82 10.31
C PHE A 106 -5.93 -4.03 10.89
N ASN A 107 -4.71 -4.25 10.41
CA ASN A 107 -3.82 -5.29 10.88
C ASN A 107 -2.63 -4.66 11.62
N ASP A 108 -2.65 -4.72 12.95
CA ASP A 108 -1.58 -4.22 13.80
C ASP A 108 -0.28 -5.03 13.70
N LYS A 109 -0.35 -6.26 13.16
CA LYS A 109 0.79 -7.16 12.95
C LYS A 109 1.24 -7.23 11.49
N VAL A 110 0.76 -6.36 10.62
CA VAL A 110 1.04 -6.42 9.17
C VAL A 110 2.53 -6.49 8.84
N ARG A 111 3.39 -5.86 9.65
CA ARG A 111 4.85 -5.92 9.47
C ARG A 111 5.40 -7.30 9.78
N GLU A 112 4.98 -7.91 10.88
CA GLU A 112 5.35 -9.27 11.28
C GLU A 112 4.85 -10.28 10.23
N ASP A 113 3.61 -10.14 9.77
CA ASP A 113 3.02 -11.00 8.73
C ASP A 113 3.79 -10.88 7.41
N CYS A 114 4.21 -9.67 7.02
CA CYS A 114 5.04 -9.47 5.82
C CYS A 114 6.43 -10.12 5.97
N GLU A 115 7.03 -10.04 7.17
CA GLU A 115 8.33 -10.67 7.45
C GLU A 115 8.25 -12.20 7.47
N GLU A 116 7.14 -12.77 7.95
CA GLU A 116 6.89 -14.21 7.87
C GLU A 116 6.63 -14.64 6.43
N HIS A 117 5.72 -13.95 5.72
CA HIS A 117 5.45 -14.22 4.31
C HIS A 117 6.71 -14.08 3.46
N ALA A 118 7.64 -13.18 3.82
CA ALA A 118 8.89 -13.03 3.11
C ALA A 118 9.77 -14.28 3.09
N LYS A 119 9.60 -15.17 4.08
CA LYS A 119 10.33 -16.44 4.23
C LYS A 119 9.65 -17.59 3.47
N ASP A 120 8.41 -17.40 3.03
CA ASP A 120 7.63 -18.41 2.29
C ASP A 120 8.29 -18.77 0.94
N PRO A 121 8.63 -20.05 0.69
CA PRO A 121 9.15 -20.49 -0.59
C PRO A 121 8.23 -20.18 -1.77
N GLU A 122 6.90 -20.20 -1.60
CA GLU A 122 5.96 -19.86 -2.67
C GLU A 122 6.13 -18.42 -3.15
N ARG A 123 6.48 -17.50 -2.24
CA ARG A 123 6.80 -16.11 -2.59
C ARG A 123 7.99 -16.04 -3.54
N GLN A 124 9.04 -16.81 -3.26
CA GLN A 124 10.24 -16.84 -4.09
C GLN A 124 9.92 -17.37 -5.49
N ILE A 125 9.06 -18.39 -5.58
CA ILE A 125 8.58 -18.94 -6.85
C ILE A 125 7.78 -17.89 -7.62
N LEU A 126 6.82 -17.19 -6.99
CA LEU A 126 6.03 -16.17 -7.66
C LEU A 126 6.86 -15.00 -8.18
N GLU A 127 7.88 -14.58 -7.43
CA GLU A 127 8.83 -13.55 -7.87
C GLU A 127 9.70 -14.04 -9.03
N ALA A 128 10.13 -15.31 -9.02
CA ALA A 128 10.85 -15.91 -10.14
C ALA A 128 9.96 -15.97 -11.40
N VAL A 129 8.70 -16.40 -11.27
CA VAL A 129 7.71 -16.42 -12.36
C VAL A 129 7.48 -15.01 -12.89
N ARG A 130 7.32 -14.00 -12.01
CA ARG A 130 7.17 -12.60 -12.43
C ARG A 130 8.32 -12.12 -13.31
N LYS A 131 9.56 -12.50 -12.99
CA LYS A 131 10.75 -12.10 -13.76
C LYS A 131 10.87 -12.85 -15.08
N GLN A 132 10.56 -14.14 -15.10
CA GLN A 132 10.70 -14.99 -16.28
C GLN A 132 9.54 -14.83 -17.26
N ASP A 133 8.31 -14.81 -16.76
CA ASP A 133 7.09 -14.70 -17.54
C ASP A 133 6.08 -13.76 -16.84
N PRO A 134 6.19 -12.43 -17.09
CA PRO A 134 5.26 -11.45 -16.55
C PRO A 134 3.80 -11.69 -16.94
N LYS A 135 3.53 -12.30 -18.10
CA LYS A 135 2.17 -12.59 -18.57
C LYS A 135 1.55 -13.74 -17.78
N LEU A 136 2.32 -14.79 -17.51
CA LEU A 136 1.88 -15.88 -16.63
C LEU A 136 1.65 -15.37 -15.20
N TYR A 137 2.54 -14.53 -14.67
CA TYR A 137 2.32 -13.91 -13.36
C TYR A 137 1.00 -13.12 -13.32
N GLU A 138 0.74 -12.29 -14.33
CA GLU A 138 -0.52 -11.53 -14.42
C GLU A 138 -1.75 -12.44 -14.50
N PHE A 139 -1.67 -13.53 -15.28
CA PHE A 139 -2.74 -14.54 -15.35
C PHE A 139 -3.01 -15.21 -14.00
N LEU A 140 -1.96 -15.66 -13.31
CA LEU A 140 -2.08 -16.32 -12.00
C LEU A 140 -2.67 -15.38 -10.93
N VAL A 141 -2.25 -14.12 -10.97
CA VAL A 141 -2.81 -13.05 -10.14
C VAL A 141 -4.30 -12.89 -10.41
N LYS A 142 -4.71 -12.68 -11.67
CA LYS A 142 -6.12 -12.52 -12.05
C LYS A 142 -6.96 -13.74 -11.63
N ALA A 143 -6.47 -14.95 -11.89
CA ALA A 143 -7.15 -16.17 -11.50
C ALA A 143 -7.36 -16.29 -9.98
N ARG A 144 -6.40 -15.80 -9.17
CA ARG A 144 -6.57 -15.78 -7.71
C ARG A 144 -7.53 -14.69 -7.23
N ILE A 145 -7.53 -13.52 -7.85
CA ILE A 145 -8.52 -12.46 -7.58
C ILE A 145 -9.93 -13.03 -7.76
N GLU A 146 -10.18 -13.65 -8.91
CA GLU A 146 -11.51 -14.23 -9.21
C GLU A 146 -11.89 -15.33 -8.21
N ARG A 147 -10.97 -16.22 -7.83
CA ARG A 147 -11.24 -17.23 -6.79
C ARG A 147 -11.65 -16.61 -5.45
N LYS A 148 -10.98 -15.53 -5.02
CA LYS A 148 -11.30 -14.86 -3.75
C LYS A 148 -12.59 -14.06 -3.79
N LYS A 149 -13.09 -13.64 -4.96
CA LYS A 149 -14.41 -13.00 -5.08
C LYS A 149 -15.56 -13.97 -4.84
N HIS A 150 -15.32 -15.27 -4.98
CA HIS A 150 -16.32 -16.34 -4.92
C HIS A 150 -16.15 -17.27 -3.71
N ALA A 151 -15.21 -16.97 -2.80
CA ALA A 151 -14.95 -17.70 -1.56
C ALA A 151 -15.43 -16.88 -0.37
#